data_AF-A0A935BIV1-F1
#
_entry.id   AF-A0A935BIV1-F1
#
_cell.length_a   1.000
_cell.length_b   1.000
_cell.length_c   1.000
_cell.angle_alpha   90.00
_cell.angle_beta   90.00
_cell.angle_gamma   90.00
#
_symmetry.space_group_name_H-M   'P 1'
#
loop_
_entity.id
_entity.type
_entity.pdbx_description
1 polymer ?
#
loop_
_entity_poly.entity_id
_entity_poly.type
_entity_poly.pdbx_seq_one_letter_code
_entity_poly.pdbx_strand_id
1 'polypeptide(L)'
;MDRETVPPMPISDEIHHSIADADDMEEVWEERIYVADVFRNLLHHPLQLVARWNWKAAMLGAIVRASFYYTVYQASRENWAVTLTAVGVELVFRFLTTGLAGAVVQSFRRATPIWQANIIVSILLPAFSHSIEFVTHYVQERYFFDIFAASQDGVARQRAFAISVLFSVISVLFNLFAMRHGVLLVGAGEETRTLGNDMKRMPRMIGEFTAYLPVLISKHLESGKLLNALFTFLCFGIAVGAILGTFRMKWDWAWKTALGAWALLFFSVFLTWAIRKILLRKGKMYRKRYL
;
A
#
# COMPACT_ATOMS: atom_id res chain seq x y z
N MET A 1 47.85 5.29 -7.80
CA MET A 1 47.00 4.10 -8.02
C MET A 1 46.18 4.43 -9.24
N ASP A 2 46.66 3.98 -10.39
CA ASP A 2 46.01 4.19 -11.68
C ASP A 2 44.73 3.37 -11.72
N ARG A 3 43.61 4.03 -12.09
CA ARG A 3 42.34 3.34 -12.31
C ARG A 3 42.48 2.55 -13.61
N GLU A 4 42.53 1.22 -13.50
CA GLU A 4 42.34 0.35 -14.65
C GLU A 4 41.00 0.68 -15.31
N THR A 5 41.07 1.13 -16.56
CA THR A 5 39.90 1.38 -17.39
C THR A 5 39.50 0.04 -17.99
N VAL A 6 38.45 -0.56 -17.42
CA VAL A 6 37.83 -1.77 -17.97
C VAL A 6 37.32 -1.44 -19.37
N PRO A 7 37.66 -2.23 -20.40
CA PRO A 7 37.20 -1.98 -21.76
C PRO A 7 35.67 -2.04 -21.85
N PRO A 8 35.03 -1.24 -22.72
CA PRO A 8 33.59 -1.27 -22.91
C PRO A 8 33.16 -2.66 -23.38
N MET A 9 32.33 -3.33 -22.59
CA MET A 9 31.75 -4.62 -22.95
C MET A 9 30.65 -4.43 -24.00
N PRO A 10 30.44 -5.42 -24.88
CA PRO A 10 29.34 -5.42 -25.83
C PRO A 10 27.99 -5.46 -25.09
N ILE A 11 27.02 -4.66 -25.56
CA ILE A 11 25.69 -4.43 -24.96
C ILE A 11 24.93 -5.75 -24.64
N SER A 12 25.18 -6.83 -25.39
CA SER A 12 24.56 -8.13 -25.13
C SER A 12 25.01 -8.78 -23.82
N ASP A 13 26.26 -8.55 -23.41
CA ASP A 13 26.82 -9.11 -22.18
C ASP A 13 26.49 -8.25 -20.95
N GLU A 14 26.28 -6.94 -21.16
CA GLU A 14 25.78 -6.01 -20.14
C GLU A 14 24.36 -6.37 -19.67
N ILE A 15 23.50 -6.81 -20.61
CA ILE A 15 22.15 -7.29 -20.31
C ILE A 15 22.20 -8.63 -19.53
N HIS A 16 23.16 -9.50 -19.81
CA HIS A 16 23.24 -10.81 -19.16
C HIS A 16 23.89 -10.78 -17.76
N HIS A 17 24.83 -9.87 -17.51
CA HIS A 17 25.39 -9.67 -16.16
C HIS A 17 24.41 -8.91 -15.24
N SER A 18 23.64 -7.96 -15.78
CA SER A 18 22.58 -7.23 -15.07
C SER A 18 21.40 -8.13 -14.60
N ILE A 19 21.22 -9.31 -15.19
CA ILE A 19 20.19 -10.27 -14.79
C ILE A 19 20.60 -11.06 -13.53
N ALA A 20 21.91 -11.23 -13.29
CA ALA A 20 22.44 -11.95 -12.13
C ALA A 20 22.68 -11.00 -10.93
N ASP A 21 23.16 -9.79 -11.19
CA ASP A 21 23.25 -8.69 -10.21
C ASP A 21 22.07 -7.73 -10.42
N ALA A 22 20.90 -8.11 -9.89
CA ALA A 22 19.72 -7.25 -9.98
C ALA A 22 19.88 -5.92 -9.24
N ASP A 23 20.86 -5.79 -8.33
CA ASP A 23 21.26 -4.50 -7.74
C ASP A 23 21.62 -3.47 -8.84
N ASP A 24 22.11 -3.93 -10.01
CA ASP A 24 22.48 -3.05 -11.13
C ASP A 24 21.26 -2.38 -11.78
N MET A 25 20.06 -2.95 -11.75
CA MET A 25 18.86 -2.26 -12.29
C MET A 25 18.49 -1.01 -11.47
N GLU A 26 18.91 -0.92 -10.20
CA GLU A 26 18.76 0.30 -9.41
C GLU A 26 19.94 1.26 -9.58
N GLU A 27 21.08 0.77 -10.10
CA GLU A 27 22.24 1.56 -10.49
C GLU A 27 22.18 2.07 -11.95
N VAL A 28 21.30 1.54 -12.82
CA VAL A 28 21.08 2.13 -14.14
C VAL A 28 20.48 3.52 -13.99
N TRP A 29 21.32 4.51 -14.28
CA TRP A 29 21.21 5.96 -14.13
C TRP A 29 20.10 6.64 -14.94
N GLU A 30 18.98 5.97 -15.21
CA GLU A 30 17.84 6.60 -15.89
C GLU A 30 17.04 7.44 -14.89
N GLU A 31 17.05 8.76 -15.09
CA GLU A 31 16.40 9.75 -14.21
C GLU A 31 14.88 9.53 -14.08
N ARG A 32 14.26 8.72 -14.97
CA ARG A 32 12.82 8.43 -15.00
C ARG A 32 12.52 7.02 -15.50
N ILE A 33 11.95 6.19 -14.62
CA ILE A 33 11.41 4.87 -14.98
C ILE A 33 9.93 5.02 -15.31
N TYR A 34 9.47 4.56 -16.48
CA TYR A 34 8.05 4.61 -16.81
C TYR A 34 7.30 3.38 -16.29
N VAL A 35 6.01 3.58 -15.99
CA VAL A 35 5.10 2.50 -15.56
C VAL A 35 5.08 1.31 -16.54
N ALA A 36 5.14 1.58 -17.84
CA ALA A 36 5.13 0.54 -18.88
C ALA A 36 6.37 -0.35 -18.80
N ASP A 37 7.54 0.23 -18.51
CA ASP A 37 8.81 -0.50 -18.41
C ASP A 37 8.80 -1.42 -17.19
N VAL A 38 8.26 -0.95 -16.06
CA VAL A 38 8.07 -1.79 -14.87
C VAL A 38 7.18 -2.98 -15.19
N PHE A 39 6.05 -2.77 -15.86
CA PHE A 39 5.16 -3.88 -16.26
C PHE A 39 5.85 -4.86 -17.19
N ARG A 40 6.52 -4.36 -18.22
CA ARG A 40 7.23 -5.18 -19.19
C ARG A 40 8.31 -6.02 -18.50
N ASN A 41 9.07 -5.42 -17.59
CA ASN A 41 10.10 -6.12 -16.82
C ASN A 41 9.48 -7.22 -15.95
N LEU A 42 8.40 -6.92 -15.22
CA LEU A 42 7.72 -7.92 -14.38
C LEU A 42 7.16 -9.10 -15.19
N LEU A 43 6.72 -8.87 -16.42
CA LEU A 43 6.22 -9.93 -17.31
C LEU A 43 7.35 -10.79 -17.90
N HIS A 44 8.49 -10.18 -18.25
CA HIS A 44 9.64 -10.92 -18.79
C HIS A 44 10.45 -11.65 -17.70
N HIS A 45 10.48 -11.12 -16.47
CA HIS A 45 11.31 -11.65 -15.39
C HIS A 45 10.52 -11.89 -14.09
N PRO A 46 9.49 -12.75 -14.09
CA PRO A 46 8.63 -12.96 -12.92
C PRO A 46 9.38 -13.54 -11.71
N LEU A 47 10.47 -14.28 -11.93
CA LEU A 47 11.30 -14.83 -10.85
C LEU A 47 11.98 -13.75 -10.01
N GLN A 48 12.16 -12.54 -10.53
CA GLN A 48 12.67 -11.40 -9.76
C GLN A 48 11.75 -11.08 -8.57
N LEU A 49 10.45 -11.30 -8.68
CA LEU A 49 9.51 -11.07 -7.58
C LEU A 49 9.70 -12.04 -6.41
N VAL A 50 10.15 -13.27 -6.70
CA VAL A 50 10.45 -14.27 -5.67
C VAL A 50 11.82 -13.98 -5.05
N ALA A 51 12.82 -13.62 -5.86
CA ALA A 51 14.15 -13.25 -5.37
C ALA A 51 14.10 -11.98 -4.50
N ARG A 52 13.27 -10.99 -4.86
CA ARG A 52 13.06 -9.73 -4.14
C ARG A 52 11.84 -9.75 -3.21
N TRP A 53 11.41 -10.94 -2.82
CA TRP A 53 10.26 -11.11 -1.96
C TRP A 53 10.42 -10.25 -0.68
N ASN A 54 9.50 -9.31 -0.49
CA ASN A 54 9.65 -8.27 0.51
C ASN A 54 9.20 -8.77 1.89
N TRP A 55 10.15 -9.37 2.61
CA TRP A 55 9.88 -9.98 3.92
C TRP A 55 9.41 -8.97 4.98
N LYS A 56 9.80 -7.69 4.88
CA LYS A 56 9.38 -6.65 5.83
C LYS A 56 7.90 -6.32 5.66
N ALA A 57 7.47 -6.11 4.41
CA ALA A 57 6.07 -5.90 4.07
C ALA A 57 5.25 -7.15 4.40
N ALA A 58 5.77 -8.36 4.11
CA ALA A 58 5.14 -9.62 4.46
C ALA A 58 4.87 -9.75 5.97
N MET A 59 5.89 -9.50 6.78
CA MET A 59 5.81 -9.61 8.24
C MET A 59 4.82 -8.59 8.82
N LEU A 60 4.94 -7.30 8.46
CA LEU A 60 4.03 -6.27 8.95
C LEU A 60 2.59 -6.52 8.49
N GLY A 61 2.40 -6.89 7.23
CA GLY A 61 1.08 -7.21 6.68
C GLY A 61 0.45 -8.42 7.37
N ALA A 62 1.23 -9.48 7.61
CA ALA A 62 0.76 -10.67 8.32
C ALA A 62 0.35 -10.37 9.77
N ILE A 63 1.14 -9.58 10.52
CA ILE A 63 0.81 -9.19 11.90
C ILE A 63 -0.48 -8.37 11.95
N VAL A 64 -0.61 -7.37 11.07
CA VAL A 64 -1.78 -6.50 11.05
C VAL A 64 -3.03 -7.27 10.60
N ARG A 65 -2.91 -8.18 9.63
CA ARG A 65 -4.02 -9.04 9.21
C ARG A 65 -4.40 -10.04 10.28
N ALA A 66 -3.44 -10.73 10.90
CA ALA A 66 -3.71 -11.70 11.95
C ALA A 66 -4.44 -11.05 13.13
N SER A 67 -4.03 -9.84 13.55
CA SER A 67 -4.75 -9.09 14.60
C SER A 67 -6.17 -8.70 14.17
N PHE A 68 -6.38 -8.31 12.91
CA PHE A 68 -7.70 -8.04 12.37
C PHE A 68 -8.61 -9.28 12.36
N TYR A 69 -8.16 -10.41 11.81
CA TYR A 69 -8.96 -11.64 11.78
C TYR A 69 -9.27 -12.15 13.19
N TYR A 70 -8.29 -12.10 14.09
CA TYR A 70 -8.49 -12.45 15.49
C TYR A 70 -9.60 -11.61 16.14
N THR A 71 -9.56 -10.28 15.99
CA THR A 71 -10.59 -9.39 16.58
C THR A 71 -11.97 -9.59 15.97
N VAL A 72 -12.07 -9.80 14.66
CA VAL A 72 -13.35 -10.05 13.97
C VAL A 72 -13.98 -11.38 14.39
N TYR A 73 -13.21 -12.47 14.41
CA TYR A 73 -13.72 -13.79 14.79
C TYR A 73 -14.07 -13.86 16.27
N GLN A 74 -13.28 -13.22 17.14
CA GLN A 74 -13.59 -13.09 18.56
C GLN A 74 -14.89 -12.30 18.78
N ALA A 75 -15.11 -11.22 18.02
CA ALA A 75 -16.35 -10.45 18.08
C ALA A 75 -17.58 -11.25 17.60
N SER A 76 -17.39 -12.18 16.65
CA SER A 76 -18.43 -13.10 16.17
C SER A 76 -18.72 -14.28 17.10
N ARG A 77 -18.00 -14.43 18.22
CA ARG A 77 -18.16 -15.54 19.19
C ARG A 77 -17.98 -16.95 18.59
N GLU A 78 -17.12 -17.06 17.58
CA GLU A 78 -16.77 -18.34 16.96
C GLU A 78 -15.91 -19.21 17.91
N ASN A 79 -15.89 -20.52 17.67
CA ASN A 79 -15.08 -21.46 18.46
C ASN A 79 -13.57 -21.14 18.33
N TRP A 80 -12.80 -21.29 19.42
CA TRP A 80 -11.37 -20.97 19.47
C TRP A 80 -10.57 -21.77 18.43
N ALA A 81 -10.92 -23.03 18.20
CA ALA A 81 -10.24 -23.90 17.24
C ALA A 81 -10.47 -23.41 15.79
N VAL A 82 -11.68 -22.95 15.48
CA VAL A 82 -12.03 -22.34 14.18
C VAL A 82 -11.27 -21.04 13.99
N THR A 83 -11.23 -20.21 15.04
CA THR A 83 -10.54 -18.92 15.03
C THR A 83 -9.04 -19.08 14.78
N LEU A 84 -8.36 -19.99 15.49
CA LEU A 84 -6.93 -20.22 15.29
C LEU A 84 -6.61 -20.85 13.93
N THR A 85 -7.46 -21.76 13.45
CA THR A 85 -7.29 -22.34 12.12
C THR A 85 -7.39 -21.26 11.05
N ALA A 86 -8.41 -20.40 11.13
CA ALA A 86 -8.59 -19.28 10.22
C ALA A 86 -7.42 -18.28 10.28
N VAL A 87 -6.98 -17.90 11.50
CA VAL A 87 -5.82 -17.00 11.68
C VAL A 87 -4.54 -17.65 11.16
N GLY A 88 -4.31 -18.94 11.38
CA GLY A 88 -3.11 -19.64 10.93
C GLY A 88 -3.01 -19.75 9.41
N VAL A 89 -4.10 -20.17 8.75
CA VAL A 89 -4.19 -20.21 7.28
C VAL A 89 -3.96 -18.83 6.70
N GLU A 90 -4.65 -17.81 7.23
CA GLU A 90 -4.51 -16.43 6.77
C GLU A 90 -3.10 -15.89 7.00
N LEU A 91 -2.47 -16.19 8.15
CA LEU A 91 -1.11 -15.73 8.45
C LEU A 91 -0.11 -16.29 7.44
N VAL A 92 -0.13 -17.60 7.18
CA VAL A 92 0.80 -18.26 6.24
C VAL A 92 0.55 -17.78 4.81
N PHE A 93 -0.70 -17.84 4.36
CA PHE A 93 -1.08 -17.41 3.02
C PHE A 93 -0.78 -15.93 2.79
N ARG A 94 -1.10 -15.06 3.76
CA ARG A 94 -0.81 -13.63 3.65
C ARG A 94 0.65 -13.30 3.79
N PHE A 95 1.41 -14.02 4.59
CA PHE A 95 2.85 -13.81 4.65
C PHE A 95 3.45 -13.97 3.25
N LEU A 96 3.19 -15.10 2.59
CA LEU A 96 3.67 -15.38 1.24
C LEU A 96 3.19 -14.35 0.21
N THR A 97 1.86 -14.13 0.14
CA THR A 97 1.28 -13.23 -0.88
C THR A 97 1.60 -11.76 -0.65
N THR A 98 1.71 -11.31 0.61
CA THR A 98 2.02 -9.90 0.92
C THR A 98 3.47 -9.57 0.63
N GLY A 99 4.41 -10.50 0.79
CA GLY A 99 5.79 -10.25 0.38
C GLY A 99 5.96 -10.17 -1.14
N LEU A 100 5.20 -10.98 -1.90
CA LEU A 100 5.16 -10.88 -3.36
C LEU A 100 4.53 -9.55 -3.79
N ALA A 101 3.39 -9.19 -3.20
CA ALA A 101 2.76 -7.89 -3.44
C ALA A 101 3.69 -6.74 -3.07
N GLY A 102 4.41 -6.84 -1.95
CA GLY A 102 5.42 -5.87 -1.52
C GLY A 102 6.57 -5.72 -2.53
N ALA A 103 7.03 -6.81 -3.14
CA ALA A 103 8.03 -6.78 -4.21
C ALA A 103 7.50 -6.06 -5.46
N VAL A 104 6.24 -6.30 -5.83
CA VAL A 104 5.60 -5.56 -6.94
C VAL A 104 5.49 -4.07 -6.59
N VAL A 105 4.98 -3.72 -5.40
CA VAL A 105 4.89 -2.33 -4.93
C VAL A 105 6.27 -1.65 -4.95
N GLN A 106 7.31 -2.35 -4.50
CA GLN A 106 8.68 -1.86 -4.50
C GLN A 106 9.17 -1.56 -5.92
N SER A 107 8.79 -2.39 -6.90
CA SER A 107 9.12 -2.19 -8.32
C SER A 107 8.47 -0.92 -8.88
N PHE A 108 7.29 -0.54 -8.38
CA PHE A 108 6.60 0.69 -8.77
C PHE A 108 7.03 1.93 -7.96
N ARG A 109 7.98 1.81 -7.01
CA ARG A 109 8.32 2.92 -6.09
C ARG A 109 8.84 4.15 -6.85
N ARG A 110 9.71 3.94 -7.85
CA ARG A 110 10.30 5.00 -8.70
C ARG A 110 9.51 5.24 -10.00
N ALA A 111 8.40 4.53 -10.23
CA ALA A 111 7.67 4.60 -11.48
C ALA A 111 6.97 5.95 -11.71
N THR A 112 7.08 6.45 -12.93
CA THR A 112 6.48 7.70 -13.41
C THR A 112 5.49 7.42 -14.57
N PRO A 113 4.38 8.16 -14.69
CA PRO A 113 3.89 9.19 -13.77
C PRO A 113 3.30 8.61 -12.47
N ILE A 114 3.45 9.37 -11.37
CA ILE A 114 3.11 8.95 -10.00
C ILE A 114 1.66 8.48 -9.86
N TRP A 115 0.72 9.17 -10.51
CA TRP A 115 -0.71 8.87 -10.40
C TRP A 115 -1.07 7.52 -11.02
N GLN A 116 -0.43 7.15 -12.14
CA GLN A 116 -0.64 5.85 -12.79
C GLN A 116 -0.13 4.74 -11.89
N ALA A 117 1.10 4.87 -11.37
CA ALA A 117 1.67 3.91 -10.44
C ALA A 117 0.76 3.72 -9.21
N ASN A 118 0.22 4.80 -8.63
CA ASN A 118 -0.72 4.71 -7.51
C ASN A 118 -2.00 3.97 -7.89
N ILE A 119 -2.61 4.26 -9.04
CA ILE A 119 -3.85 3.59 -9.49
C ILE A 119 -3.61 2.10 -9.73
N ILE A 120 -2.56 1.76 -10.46
CA ILE A 120 -2.18 0.38 -10.76
C ILE A 120 -1.97 -0.39 -9.47
N VAL A 121 -1.11 0.13 -8.60
CA VAL A 121 -0.76 -0.55 -7.35
C VAL A 121 -1.97 -0.66 -6.42
N SER A 122 -2.81 0.37 -6.32
CA SER A 122 -3.97 0.37 -5.42
C SER A 122 -5.20 -0.40 -5.92
N ILE A 123 -5.30 -0.66 -7.23
CA ILE A 123 -6.43 -1.40 -7.81
C ILE A 123 -6.00 -2.81 -8.21
N LEU A 124 -4.96 -2.92 -9.05
CA LEU A 124 -4.57 -4.19 -9.66
C LEU A 124 -4.06 -5.19 -8.61
N LEU A 125 -3.25 -4.74 -7.64
CA LEU A 125 -2.72 -5.64 -6.62
C LEU A 125 -3.79 -6.15 -5.65
N PRO A 126 -4.67 -5.32 -5.07
CA PRO A 126 -5.78 -5.82 -4.30
C PRO A 126 -6.71 -6.70 -5.14
N ALA A 127 -7.07 -6.30 -6.35
CA ALA A 127 -7.91 -7.12 -7.22
C ALA A 127 -7.32 -8.53 -7.41
N PHE A 128 -6.05 -8.62 -7.79
CA PHE A 128 -5.35 -9.89 -7.96
C PHE A 128 -5.27 -10.69 -6.65
N SER A 129 -4.85 -10.06 -5.55
CA SER A 129 -4.74 -10.73 -4.26
C SER A 129 -6.08 -11.27 -3.76
N HIS A 130 -7.17 -10.52 -3.96
CA HIS A 130 -8.51 -10.92 -3.55
C HIS A 130 -9.12 -11.95 -4.50
N SER A 131 -8.74 -11.98 -5.78
CA SER A 131 -9.08 -13.09 -6.68
C SER A 131 -8.45 -14.40 -6.20
N ILE A 132 -7.17 -14.39 -5.78
CA ILE A 132 -6.53 -15.58 -5.22
C ILE A 132 -7.20 -15.98 -3.90
N GLU A 133 -7.42 -15.03 -2.99
CA GLU A 133 -8.12 -15.29 -1.71
C GLU A 133 -9.52 -15.91 -1.94
N PHE A 134 -10.28 -15.39 -2.90
CA PHE A 134 -11.58 -15.93 -3.27
C PHE A 134 -11.47 -17.38 -3.76
N VAL A 135 -10.50 -17.67 -4.64
CA VAL A 135 -10.25 -19.04 -5.12
C VAL A 135 -9.82 -19.96 -3.97
N THR A 136 -8.93 -19.51 -3.10
CA THR A 136 -8.47 -20.29 -1.94
C THR A 136 -9.65 -20.65 -1.02
N HIS A 137 -10.52 -19.68 -0.72
CA HIS A 137 -11.71 -19.95 0.09
C HIS A 137 -12.72 -20.85 -0.63
N TYR A 138 -12.92 -20.68 -1.93
CA TYR A 138 -13.77 -21.55 -2.72
C TYR A 138 -13.27 -23.00 -2.70
N VAL A 139 -11.96 -23.21 -2.87
CA VAL A 139 -11.33 -24.53 -2.83
C VAL A 139 -11.41 -25.14 -1.43
N GLN A 140 -11.16 -24.35 -0.39
CA GLN A 140 -11.31 -24.79 1.01
C GLN A 140 -12.72 -25.30 1.28
N GLU A 141 -13.75 -24.55 0.87
CA GLU A 141 -15.16 -24.89 1.09
C GLU A 141 -15.61 -26.09 0.26
N ARG A 142 -15.12 -26.20 -0.98
CA ARG A 142 -15.57 -27.26 -1.90
C ARG A 142 -14.88 -28.60 -1.67
N TYR A 143 -13.60 -28.59 -1.29
CA TYR A 143 -12.76 -29.79 -1.27
C TYR A 143 -12.14 -30.11 0.09
N PHE A 144 -12.03 -29.14 1.00
CA PHE A 144 -11.35 -29.32 2.29
C PHE A 144 -12.26 -29.02 3.49
N PHE A 145 -13.59 -29.04 3.31
CA PHE A 145 -14.55 -28.74 4.38
C PHE A 145 -14.45 -29.73 5.56
N ASP A 146 -14.03 -30.97 5.30
CA ASP A 146 -13.81 -32.00 6.32
C ASP A 146 -12.52 -31.78 7.14
N ILE A 147 -11.55 -31.03 6.59
CA ILE A 147 -10.21 -30.85 7.18
C ILE A 147 -10.09 -29.48 7.87
N PHE A 148 -10.66 -28.43 7.26
CA PHE A 148 -10.62 -27.07 7.80
C PHE A 148 -12.03 -26.61 8.13
N ALA A 149 -12.29 -26.43 9.43
CA ALA A 149 -13.56 -25.91 9.90
C ALA A 149 -13.87 -24.56 9.25
N ALA A 150 -14.94 -24.51 8.45
CA ALA A 150 -15.42 -23.30 7.80
C ALA A 150 -16.48 -22.64 8.71
N SER A 151 -16.45 -21.29 8.80
CA SER A 151 -17.51 -20.56 9.50
C SER A 151 -18.85 -20.83 8.81
N GLN A 152 -19.85 -21.20 9.62
CA GLN A 152 -21.22 -21.43 9.16
C GLN A 152 -21.95 -20.12 8.83
N ASP A 153 -21.41 -18.99 9.28
CA ASP A 153 -22.04 -17.68 9.16
C ASP A 153 -21.50 -16.91 7.95
N GLY A 154 -22.07 -17.19 6.77
CA GLY A 154 -21.68 -16.59 5.50
C GLY A 154 -21.66 -15.05 5.50
N VAL A 155 -22.46 -14.42 6.37
CA VAL A 155 -22.55 -12.96 6.52
C VAL A 155 -21.31 -12.37 7.22
N ALA A 156 -20.78 -13.06 8.24
CA ALA A 156 -19.58 -12.60 8.95
C ALA A 156 -18.36 -12.64 8.03
N ARG A 157 -18.21 -13.72 7.25
CA ARG A 157 -17.15 -13.88 6.25
C ARG A 157 -17.18 -12.79 5.18
N GLN A 158 -18.34 -12.51 4.59
CA GLN A 158 -18.48 -11.46 3.59
C GLN A 158 -18.12 -10.07 4.13
N ARG A 159 -18.47 -9.77 5.40
CA ARG A 159 -18.10 -8.50 6.04
C ARG A 159 -16.59 -8.43 6.30
N ALA A 160 -15.98 -9.50 6.80
CA ALA A 160 -14.54 -9.58 7.02
C ALA A 160 -13.76 -9.37 5.72
N PHE A 161 -14.22 -10.01 4.63
CA PHE A 161 -13.66 -9.85 3.29
C PHE A 161 -13.82 -8.42 2.77
N ALA A 162 -15.00 -7.82 2.85
CA ALA A 162 -15.21 -6.45 2.37
C ALA A 162 -14.32 -5.42 3.11
N ILE A 163 -14.16 -5.57 4.43
CA ILE A 163 -13.26 -4.73 5.22
C ILE A 163 -11.80 -5.01 4.86
N SER A 164 -11.44 -6.27 4.61
CA SER A 164 -10.07 -6.63 4.21
C SER A 164 -9.70 -5.99 2.88
N VAL A 165 -10.62 -5.89 1.91
CA VAL A 165 -10.39 -5.19 0.63
C VAL A 165 -10.08 -3.71 0.83
N LEU A 166 -10.89 -2.99 1.61
CA LEU A 166 -10.64 -1.58 1.89
C LEU A 166 -9.29 -1.39 2.59
N PHE A 167 -9.00 -2.27 3.55
CA PHE A 167 -7.73 -2.26 4.27
C PHE A 167 -6.54 -2.54 3.33
N SER A 168 -6.69 -3.46 2.37
CA SER A 168 -5.67 -3.77 1.36
C SER A 168 -5.31 -2.54 0.52
N VAL A 169 -6.32 -1.79 0.05
CA VAL A 169 -6.10 -0.58 -0.77
C VAL A 169 -5.28 0.45 0.01
N ILE A 170 -5.68 0.75 1.24
CA ILE A 170 -4.97 1.71 2.11
C ILE A 170 -3.56 1.20 2.43
N SER A 171 -3.43 -0.07 2.79
CA SER A 171 -2.14 -0.69 3.14
C SER A 171 -1.16 -0.67 1.97
N VAL A 172 -1.62 -0.96 0.76
CA VAL A 172 -0.80 -0.95 -0.44
C VAL A 172 -0.38 0.47 -0.84
N LEU A 173 -1.29 1.45 -0.75
CA LEU A 173 -0.94 2.86 -0.94
C LEU A 173 0.08 3.36 0.10
N PHE A 174 -0.08 2.97 1.36
CA PHE A 174 0.86 3.31 2.42
C PHE A 174 2.22 2.63 2.21
N ASN A 175 2.24 1.36 1.81
CA ASN A 175 3.48 0.65 1.47
C ASN A 175 4.22 1.35 0.31
N LEU A 176 3.50 1.72 -0.75
CA LEU A 176 4.09 2.48 -1.86
C LEU A 176 4.65 3.83 -1.40
N PHE A 177 3.91 4.53 -0.54
CA PHE A 177 4.36 5.78 0.07
C PHE A 177 5.61 5.58 0.92
N ALA A 178 5.64 4.58 1.80
CA ALA A 178 6.79 4.28 2.65
C ALA A 178 8.03 3.90 1.83
N MET A 179 7.86 3.05 0.80
CA MET A 179 8.93 2.62 -0.10
C MET A 179 9.51 3.78 -0.92
N ARG A 180 8.68 4.74 -1.33
CA ARG A 180 9.13 6.00 -1.95
C ARG A 180 9.98 6.86 -1.03
N HIS A 181 9.82 6.72 0.28
CA HIS A 181 10.62 7.43 1.28
C HIS A 181 11.80 6.58 1.81
N GLY A 182 12.12 5.47 1.14
CA GLY A 182 13.24 4.60 1.49
C GLY A 182 13.00 3.79 2.76
N VAL A 183 11.74 3.42 3.04
CA VAL A 183 11.33 2.60 4.19
C VAL A 183 10.67 1.32 3.67
N LEU A 184 10.90 0.18 4.33
CA LEU A 184 10.40 -1.14 3.89
C LEU A 184 11.02 -1.67 2.60
N LEU A 185 12.21 -1.18 2.22
CA LEU A 185 12.94 -1.71 1.06
C LEU A 185 13.71 -2.99 1.44
N VAL A 186 13.76 -3.94 0.51
CA VAL A 186 14.51 -5.20 0.61
C VAL A 186 15.29 -5.42 -0.70
N GLY A 187 16.60 -5.67 -0.63
CA GLY A 187 17.42 -5.93 -1.82
C GLY A 187 17.49 -4.76 -2.79
N ALA A 188 17.65 -3.55 -2.24
CA ALA A 188 17.70 -2.26 -2.93
C ALA A 188 19.05 -1.56 -2.67
N GLY A 189 20.16 -2.31 -2.74
CA GLY A 189 21.50 -1.83 -2.43
C GLY A 189 21.60 -1.00 -1.13
N GLU A 190 22.25 0.16 -1.22
CA GLU A 190 22.49 1.10 -0.11
C GLU A 190 21.20 1.70 0.51
N GLU A 191 20.08 1.71 -0.22
CA GLU A 191 18.80 2.18 0.34
C GLU A 191 18.18 1.16 1.32
N THR A 192 18.66 -0.09 1.31
CA THR A 192 18.19 -1.15 2.19
C THR A 192 18.63 -0.89 3.63
N ARG A 193 17.67 -0.63 4.51
CA ARG A 193 17.90 -0.40 5.94
C ARG A 193 17.51 -1.61 6.78
N THR A 194 17.93 -1.67 8.04
CA THR A 194 17.42 -2.67 8.98
C THR A 194 15.95 -2.39 9.32
N LEU A 195 15.18 -3.43 9.65
CA LEU A 195 13.78 -3.28 10.08
C LEU A 195 13.63 -2.33 11.27
N GLY A 196 14.56 -2.39 12.25
CA GLY A 196 14.52 -1.48 13.39
C GLY A 196 14.65 0.00 13.01
N ASN A 197 15.47 0.31 12.01
CA ASN A 197 15.59 1.68 11.49
C ASN A 197 14.33 2.13 10.74
N ASP A 198 13.70 1.23 9.99
CA ASP A 198 12.42 1.48 9.33
C ASP A 198 11.31 1.74 10.36
N MET A 199 11.23 0.93 11.42
CA MET A 199 10.23 1.08 12.48
C MET A 199 10.34 2.40 13.23
N LYS A 200 11.55 2.93 13.44
CA LYS A 200 11.76 4.27 14.02
C LYS A 200 11.20 5.40 13.15
N ARG A 201 11.16 5.21 11.83
CA ARG A 201 10.61 6.18 10.87
C ARG A 201 9.10 6.04 10.66
N MET A 202 8.54 4.88 10.99
CA MET A 202 7.14 4.56 10.77
C MET A 202 6.16 5.57 11.36
N PRO A 203 6.30 6.07 12.62
CA PRO A 203 5.37 7.06 13.17
C PRO A 203 5.32 8.35 12.35
N ARG A 204 6.47 8.79 11.84
CA ARG A 204 6.56 9.96 10.97
C ARG A 204 5.89 9.71 9.62
N MET A 205 6.11 8.53 9.02
CA MET A 205 5.47 8.17 7.75
C MET A 205 3.95 8.09 7.87
N ILE A 206 3.43 7.52 8.97
CA ILE A 206 1.99 7.52 9.26
C ILE A 206 1.47 8.95 9.39
N GLY A 207 2.18 9.82 10.12
CA GLY A 207 1.82 11.23 10.25
C GLY A 207 1.80 11.98 8.91
N GLU A 208 2.82 11.80 8.07
CA GLU A 208 2.91 12.44 6.76
C GLU A 208 1.82 11.92 5.79
N PHE A 209 1.59 10.61 5.77
CA PHE A 209 0.55 9.98 4.94
C PHE A 209 -0.86 10.45 5.34
N THR A 210 -1.18 10.44 6.64
CA THR A 210 -2.50 10.86 7.15
C THR A 210 -2.72 12.36 7.01
N ALA A 211 -1.68 13.17 7.17
CA ALA A 211 -1.77 14.63 7.02
C ALA A 211 -1.70 15.10 5.56
N TYR A 212 -1.33 14.24 4.61
CA TYR A 212 -1.11 14.63 3.20
C TYR A 212 -2.32 15.36 2.60
N LEU A 213 -3.50 14.74 2.66
CA LEU A 213 -4.71 15.28 2.07
C LEU A 213 -5.18 16.57 2.78
N PRO A 214 -5.28 16.63 4.11
CA PRO A 214 -5.54 17.87 4.83
C PRO A 214 -4.57 19.00 4.45
N VAL A 215 -3.27 18.73 4.43
CA VAL A 215 -2.23 19.72 4.09
C VAL A 215 -2.38 20.20 2.65
N LEU A 216 -2.69 19.32 1.70
CA LEU A 216 -2.92 19.68 0.30
C LEU A 216 -4.10 20.66 0.17
N ILE A 217 -5.22 20.36 0.82
CA ILE A 217 -6.40 21.24 0.83
C ILE A 217 -6.05 22.58 1.50
N SER A 218 -5.37 22.57 2.66
CA SER A 218 -4.93 23.81 3.31
C SER A 218 -3.98 24.63 2.43
N LYS A 219 -3.07 24.00 1.68
CA LYS A 219 -2.19 24.69 0.70
C LYS A 219 -3.01 25.35 -0.40
N HIS A 220 -4.03 24.67 -0.94
CA HIS A 220 -4.93 25.26 -1.93
C HIS A 220 -5.68 26.46 -1.38
N LEU A 221 -6.23 26.37 -0.16
CA LEU A 221 -6.89 27.48 0.53
C LEU A 221 -5.94 28.68 0.74
N GLU A 222 -4.71 28.44 1.20
CA GLU A 222 -3.70 29.49 1.40
C GLU A 222 -3.28 30.17 0.08
N SER A 223 -3.28 29.42 -1.02
CA SER A 223 -2.93 29.93 -2.35
C SER A 223 -4.09 30.63 -3.08
N GLY A 224 -5.27 30.74 -2.45
CA GLY A 224 -6.48 31.31 -3.07
C GLY A 224 -7.15 30.40 -4.12
N LYS A 225 -6.66 29.16 -4.31
CA LYS A 225 -7.22 28.18 -5.26
C LYS A 225 -8.43 27.45 -4.64
N LEU A 226 -9.49 28.20 -4.32
CA LEU A 226 -10.67 27.68 -3.63
C LEU A 226 -11.37 26.55 -4.41
N LEU A 227 -11.43 26.65 -5.73
CA LEU A 227 -12.02 25.62 -6.59
C LEU A 227 -11.29 24.28 -6.44
N ASN A 228 -9.95 24.29 -6.43
CA ASN A 228 -9.15 23.07 -6.27
C ASN A 228 -9.29 22.46 -4.87
N ALA A 229 -9.36 23.31 -3.84
CA ALA A 229 -9.60 22.88 -2.46
C ALA A 229 -10.97 22.20 -2.33
N LEU A 230 -12.02 22.84 -2.85
CA LEU A 230 -13.38 22.32 -2.83
C LEU A 230 -13.50 21.03 -3.65
N PHE A 231 -12.94 21.00 -4.86
CA PHE A 231 -12.94 19.82 -5.71
C PHE A 231 -12.27 18.63 -5.01
N THR A 232 -11.07 18.82 -4.46
CA THR A 232 -10.34 17.76 -3.73
C THR A 232 -11.13 17.24 -2.53
N PHE A 233 -11.75 18.15 -1.76
CA PHE A 233 -12.58 17.81 -0.62
C PHE A 233 -13.82 16.99 -1.04
N LEU A 234 -14.54 17.43 -2.07
CA LEU A 234 -15.73 16.76 -2.58
C LEU A 234 -15.39 15.38 -3.16
N CYS A 235 -14.36 15.30 -4.02
CA CYS A 235 -13.91 14.05 -4.61
C CYS A 235 -13.54 13.01 -3.56
N PHE A 236 -12.89 13.41 -2.46
CA PHE A 236 -12.56 12.48 -1.38
C PHE A 236 -13.82 11.86 -0.75
N GLY A 237 -14.78 12.68 -0.29
CA GLY A 237 -15.98 12.15 0.35
C GLY A 237 -16.87 11.37 -0.61
N ILE A 238 -17.00 11.79 -1.87
CA ILE A 238 -17.71 11.03 -2.91
C ILE A 238 -17.02 9.69 -3.16
N ALA A 239 -15.70 9.65 -3.28
CA ALA A 239 -14.96 8.41 -3.51
C ALA A 239 -15.14 7.44 -2.32
N VAL A 240 -14.98 7.93 -1.08
CA VAL A 240 -15.18 7.11 0.13
C VAL A 240 -16.61 6.60 0.19
N GLY A 241 -17.60 7.47 -0.02
CA GLY A 241 -19.02 7.10 -0.01
C GLY A 241 -19.38 6.12 -1.11
N ALA A 242 -18.90 6.32 -2.34
CA ALA A 242 -19.14 5.44 -3.47
C ALA A 242 -18.54 4.05 -3.22
N ILE A 243 -17.27 3.98 -2.80
CA ILE A 243 -16.60 2.72 -2.45
C ILE A 243 -17.43 1.97 -1.39
N LEU A 244 -17.69 2.62 -0.25
CA LEU A 244 -18.39 2.01 0.87
C LEU A 244 -19.86 1.67 0.55
N GLY A 245 -20.53 2.51 -0.24
CA GLY A 245 -21.89 2.33 -0.72
C GLY A 245 -22.04 1.15 -1.65
N THR A 246 -21.15 1.04 -2.65
CA THR A 246 -21.09 -0.10 -3.58
C THR A 246 -20.78 -1.39 -2.82
N PHE A 247 -19.82 -1.39 -1.89
CA PHE A 247 -19.50 -2.57 -1.08
C PHE A 247 -20.69 -3.08 -0.25
N ARG A 248 -21.56 -2.19 0.23
CA ARG A 248 -22.74 -2.55 1.03
C ARG A 248 -24.01 -2.74 0.20
N MET A 249 -23.99 -2.43 -1.09
CA MET A 249 -25.17 -2.36 -1.97
C MET A 249 -26.30 -1.51 -1.34
N LYS A 250 -25.94 -0.44 -0.61
CA LYS A 250 -26.86 0.43 0.14
C LYS A 250 -26.47 1.90 -0.03
N TRP A 251 -27.16 2.60 -0.93
CA TRP A 251 -26.88 4.00 -1.25
C TRP A 251 -27.09 4.96 -0.07
N ASP A 252 -28.04 4.69 0.82
CA ASP A 252 -28.22 5.48 2.06
C ASP A 252 -26.96 5.44 2.94
N TRP A 253 -26.23 4.33 2.92
CA TRP A 253 -24.99 4.19 3.66
C TRP A 253 -23.82 4.88 2.96
N ALA A 254 -23.82 4.89 1.62
CA ALA A 254 -22.89 5.69 0.82
C ALA A 254 -22.91 7.17 1.26
N TRP A 255 -24.11 7.72 1.41
CA TRP A 255 -24.29 9.10 1.84
C TRP A 255 -23.83 9.34 3.29
N LYS A 256 -24.23 8.48 4.22
CA LYS A 256 -23.81 8.60 5.63
C LYS A 256 -22.30 8.50 5.80
N THR A 257 -21.66 7.61 5.05
CA THR A 257 -20.19 7.44 5.10
C THR A 257 -19.45 8.59 4.42
N ALA A 258 -19.97 9.12 3.29
CA ALA A 258 -19.46 10.34 2.69
C ALA A 258 -19.51 11.54 3.65
N LEU A 259 -20.66 11.74 4.32
CA LEU A 259 -20.83 12.80 5.32
C LEU A 259 -19.84 12.65 6.49
N GLY A 260 -19.66 11.43 7.02
CA GLY A 260 -18.69 11.15 8.06
C GLY A 260 -17.25 11.44 7.61
N ALA A 261 -16.89 11.01 6.39
CA ALA A 261 -15.58 11.26 5.80
C ALA A 261 -15.31 12.76 5.60
N TRP A 262 -16.31 13.52 5.12
CA TRP A 262 -16.22 14.97 5.00
C TRP A 262 -16.08 15.67 6.34
N ALA A 263 -16.84 15.26 7.37
CA ALA A 263 -16.73 15.85 8.70
C ALA A 263 -15.32 15.65 9.30
N LEU A 264 -14.79 14.43 9.20
CA LEU A 264 -13.43 14.12 9.65
C LEU A 264 -12.37 14.89 8.86
N LEU A 265 -12.50 14.92 7.52
CA LEU A 265 -11.58 15.67 6.67
C LEU A 265 -11.64 17.17 6.95
N PHE A 266 -12.83 17.73 7.13
CA PHE A 266 -13.03 19.15 7.44
C PHE A 266 -12.33 19.53 8.76
N PHE A 267 -12.55 18.74 9.81
CA PHE A 267 -11.89 18.94 11.09
C PHE A 267 -10.36 18.87 10.96
N SER A 268 -9.86 17.87 10.24
CA SER A 268 -8.42 17.70 10.00
C SER A 268 -7.82 18.84 9.18
N VAL A 269 -8.51 19.31 8.13
CA VAL A 269 -8.12 20.48 7.31
C VAL A 269 -8.09 21.74 8.16
N PHE A 270 -9.10 21.95 9.01
CA PHE A 270 -9.15 23.11 9.90
C PHE A 270 -7.99 23.09 10.91
N LEU A 271 -7.77 21.95 11.57
CA LEU A 271 -6.68 21.77 12.53
C LEU A 271 -5.31 22.00 11.86
N THR A 272 -5.06 21.39 10.72
CA THR A 272 -3.81 21.54 9.97
C THR A 272 -3.62 22.97 9.48
N TRP A 273 -4.66 23.63 8.96
CA TRP A 273 -4.61 25.03 8.56
C TRP A 273 -4.31 25.96 9.75
N ALA A 274 -4.95 25.76 10.90
CA ALA A 274 -4.72 26.54 12.11
C ALA A 274 -3.28 26.40 12.62
N ILE A 275 -2.79 25.16 12.74
CA ILE A 275 -1.40 24.88 13.12
C ILE A 275 -0.43 25.55 12.14
N ARG A 276 -0.70 25.45 10.84
CA ARG A 276 0.17 26.02 9.80
C ARG A 276 0.21 27.55 9.88
N LYS A 277 -0.94 28.21 10.08
CA LYS A 277 -1.02 29.66 10.32
C LYS A 277 -0.22 30.08 11.55
N ILE A 278 -0.30 29.34 12.66
CA ILE A 278 0.47 29.63 13.88
C ILE A 278 1.97 29.48 13.63
N LEU A 279 2.40 28.42 12.96
CA LEU A 279 3.80 28.16 12.64
C LEU A 279 4.39 29.20 11.67
N LEU A 280 3.61 29.65 10.68
CA LEU A 280 3.99 30.71 9.76
C LEU A 280 4.17 32.05 10.50
N ARG A 281 3.25 32.40 11.41
CA ARG A 281 3.37 33.63 12.22
C ARG A 281 4.63 33.63 13.11
N LYS A 282 5.05 32.46 13.60
CA LYS A 282 6.26 32.31 14.42
C LYS A 282 7.57 32.22 13.61
N GLY A 283 7.52 32.34 12.28
CA GLY A 283 8.69 32.19 11.40
C GLY A 283 9.31 30.79 11.41
N LYS A 284 8.64 29.78 12.00
CA LYS A 284 9.18 28.42 12.18
C LYS A 284 8.95 27.50 10.98
N MET A 285 8.15 27.92 10.00
CA MET A 285 7.86 27.11 8.82
C MET A 285 8.69 27.59 7.62
N TYR A 286 9.68 26.79 7.24
CA TYR A 286 10.40 26.98 5.98
C TYR A 286 9.46 26.73 4.79
N ARG A 287 9.38 27.69 3.87
CA ARG A 287 8.42 27.72 2.75
C ARG A 287 8.72 26.72 1.63
N LYS A 288 9.69 25.82 1.76
CA LYS A 288 10.19 24.97 0.65
C LYS A 288 10.35 23.50 1.03
N ARG A 289 10.00 22.66 0.04
CA ARG A 289 9.99 21.19 -0.07
C ARG A 289 8.64 20.53 0.20
N TYR A 290 8.39 19.43 -0.51
CA TYR A 290 7.13 18.72 -0.72
C TYR A 290 6.25 19.31 -1.84
N LEU A 291 6.82 19.27 -3.05
CA LEU A 291 6.18 18.64 -4.22
C LEU A 291 6.94 17.33 -4.48
#